data_AF-A0A2G8DJ44-F1
#
_entry.id   AF-A0A2G8DJ44-F1
#
_cell.length_a   1.000
_cell.length_b   1.000
_cell.length_c   1.000
_cell.angle_alpha   90.00
_cell.angle_beta   90.00
_cell.angle_gamma   90.00
#
_symmetry.space_group_name_H-M   'P 1'
#
loop_
_entity.id
_entity.type
_entity.pdbx_description
1 polymer ?
#
loop_
_entity_poly.entity_id
_entity_poly.type
_entity_poly.pdbx_seq_one_letter_code
_entity_poly.pdbx_strand_id
1 'polypeptide(L)'
;MIRLGIDFGTSRIGLALQVENIEIPLFAIDHTGYKKNLLRIIEEKGIEEIVIGLPISMSGRFSESTLRAVSFAEKVKSIFPGRVFLVDETLTTETARRLSSEAGQDFSKVRDVFSAIQILRNYSSGMSKKWEVKEERGVCRDLPRLASESRVLFYRPRSAMIEGLDCLETEPGVLVEDPQVFLSFVRKGMKPVNIVDDIDFSSYDIIVIACGEELDGMVDLNSEGPQVIECSWLNG
;
A
#
# COMPACT_ATOMS: atom_id res chain seq x y z
N MET A 1 10.80 -18.45 13.11
CA MET A 1 9.81 -17.45 12.68
C MET A 1 8.86 -18.08 11.68
N ILE A 2 7.57 -18.08 11.99
CA ILE A 2 6.51 -18.61 11.15
C ILE A 2 5.76 -17.44 10.49
N ARG A 3 5.76 -17.40 9.15
CA ARG A 3 5.03 -16.38 8.38
C ARG A 3 3.80 -16.95 7.72
N LEU A 4 2.75 -16.15 7.60
CA LEU A 4 1.56 -16.46 6.81
C LEU A 4 1.52 -15.56 5.57
N GLY A 5 1.53 -16.18 4.40
CA GLY A 5 1.29 -15.55 3.11
C GLY A 5 -0.19 -15.57 2.75
N ILE A 6 -0.72 -14.45 2.27
CA ILE A 6 -2.14 -14.28 1.94
C ILE A 6 -2.29 -13.66 0.56
N ASP A 7 -2.95 -14.38 -0.35
CA ASP A 7 -3.48 -13.87 -1.62
C ASP A 7 -4.96 -13.48 -1.42
N PHE A 8 -5.26 -12.19 -1.45
CA PHE A 8 -6.60 -11.67 -1.18
C PHE A 8 -7.42 -11.55 -2.48
N GLY A 9 -8.24 -12.57 -2.76
CA GLY A 9 -9.20 -12.59 -3.86
C GLY A 9 -10.62 -12.18 -3.47
N THR A 10 -11.46 -11.91 -4.46
CA THR A 10 -12.87 -11.51 -4.25
C THR A 10 -13.77 -12.65 -3.75
N SER A 11 -13.49 -13.88 -4.17
CA SER A 11 -14.26 -15.07 -3.80
C SER A 11 -13.57 -15.90 -2.72
N ARG A 12 -12.25 -16.07 -2.85
CA ARG A 12 -11.41 -16.91 -1.99
C ARG A 12 -10.14 -16.18 -1.60
N ILE A 13 -9.57 -16.59 -0.49
CA ILE A 13 -8.31 -16.09 0.04
C ILE A 13 -7.33 -17.26 0.08
N GLY A 14 -6.29 -17.20 -0.73
CA GLY A 14 -5.24 -18.21 -0.76
C GLY A 14 -4.27 -18.05 0.41
N LEU A 15 -3.91 -19.16 1.06
CA LEU A 15 -3.00 -19.14 2.22
C LEU A 15 -1.80 -20.07 2.00
N ALA A 16 -0.64 -19.61 2.45
CA ALA A 16 0.60 -20.39 2.51
C ALA A 16 1.37 -20.05 3.79
N LEU A 17 2.17 -20.99 4.29
CA LEU A 17 3.08 -20.75 5.41
C LEU A 17 4.51 -20.63 4.93
N GLN A 18 5.33 -19.91 5.66
CA GLN A 18 6.79 -20.03 5.54
C GLN A 18 7.36 -20.37 6.91
N VAL A 19 8.07 -21.50 6.98
CA VAL A 19 8.76 -21.96 8.18
C VAL A 19 10.23 -22.16 7.80
N GLU A 20 11.14 -21.48 8.49
CA GLU A 20 12.59 -21.59 8.23
C GLU A 20 12.96 -21.36 6.74
N ASN A 21 12.33 -20.38 6.09
CA ASN A 21 12.49 -20.03 4.67
C ASN A 21 11.99 -21.09 3.67
N ILE A 22 11.20 -22.06 4.12
CA ILE A 22 10.52 -23.03 3.26
C ILE A 22 9.04 -22.62 3.16
N GLU A 23 8.58 -22.35 1.94
CA GLU A 23 7.14 -22.11 1.70
C GLU A 23 6.37 -23.43 1.63
N ILE A 24 5.26 -23.49 2.35
CA ILE A 24 4.39 -24.67 2.47
C ILE A 24 2.98 -24.24 2.05
N PRO A 25 2.39 -24.87 1.01
CA PRO A 25 0.99 -24.60 0.66
C PRO A 25 0.08 -24.95 1.83
N LEU A 26 -0.92 -24.10 2.10
CA LEU A 26 -1.92 -24.39 3.12
C LEU A 26 -3.24 -24.81 2.45
N PHE A 27 -4.14 -23.86 2.22
CA PHE A 27 -5.41 -24.02 1.51
C PHE A 27 -6.00 -22.63 1.23
N ALA A 28 -7.06 -22.57 0.44
CA ALA A 28 -7.85 -21.34 0.31
C ALA A 28 -9.03 -21.36 1.28
N ILE A 29 -9.36 -20.21 1.86
CA ILE A 29 -10.60 -20.01 2.63
C ILE A 29 -11.58 -19.15 1.85
N ASP A 30 -12.87 -19.28 2.14
CA ASP A 30 -13.87 -18.38 1.58
C ASP A 30 -13.68 -16.96 2.10
N HIS A 31 -13.90 -15.99 1.23
CA HIS A 31 -13.87 -14.58 1.63
C HIS A 31 -14.99 -14.27 2.63
N THR A 32 -16.16 -14.91 2.50
CA THR A 32 -17.25 -14.75 3.47
C THR A 32 -16.85 -15.36 4.83
N GLY A 33 -16.86 -14.55 5.89
CA GLY A 33 -16.54 -15.02 7.24
C GLY A 33 -15.04 -15.28 7.49
N TYR A 34 -14.15 -14.81 6.61
CA TYR A 34 -12.70 -15.08 6.68
C TYR A 34 -12.08 -14.81 8.05
N LYS A 35 -12.56 -13.80 8.79
CA LYS A 35 -11.99 -13.36 10.07
C LYS A 35 -11.88 -14.50 11.08
N LYS A 36 -12.92 -15.32 11.22
CA LYS A 36 -12.94 -16.44 12.19
C LYS A 36 -11.93 -17.52 11.80
N ASN A 37 -11.88 -17.86 10.51
CA ASN A 37 -10.94 -18.85 10.00
C ASN A 37 -9.50 -18.37 10.12
N LEU A 38 -9.25 -17.09 9.81
CA LEU A 38 -7.93 -16.49 9.87
C LEU A 38 -7.40 -16.42 11.30
N LEU A 39 -8.22 -15.98 12.27
CA LEU A 39 -7.85 -15.97 13.70
C LEU A 39 -7.47 -17.37 14.19
N ARG A 40 -8.28 -18.38 13.86
CA ARG A 40 -7.98 -19.77 14.22
C ARG A 40 -6.64 -20.22 13.65
N ILE A 41 -6.36 -19.91 12.39
CA ILE A 41 -5.08 -20.28 11.74
C ILE A 41 -3.90 -19.55 12.39
N ILE A 42 -4.06 -18.26 12.71
CA ILE A 42 -3.04 -17.45 13.38
C ILE A 42 -2.64 -18.10 14.72
N GLU A 43 -3.64 -18.47 15.52
CA GLU A 43 -3.43 -19.10 16.83
C GLU A 43 -2.87 -20.52 16.71
N GLU A 44 -3.49 -21.39 15.91
CA GLU A 44 -3.10 -22.81 15.77
C GLU A 44 -1.70 -22.99 15.19
N LYS A 45 -1.26 -22.07 14.32
CA LYS A 45 0.05 -22.15 13.64
C LYS A 45 1.12 -21.31 14.31
N GLY A 46 0.79 -20.51 15.33
CA GLY A 46 1.74 -19.63 16.00
C GLY A 46 2.35 -18.60 15.04
N ILE A 47 1.51 -17.92 14.25
CA ILE A 47 1.97 -16.95 13.24
C ILE A 47 2.62 -15.75 13.91
N GLU A 48 3.83 -15.38 13.46
CA GLU A 48 4.62 -14.27 14.01
C GLU A 48 4.60 -13.04 13.08
N GLU A 49 4.38 -13.25 11.79
CA GLU A 49 4.37 -12.22 10.75
C GLU A 49 3.41 -12.59 9.61
N ILE A 50 2.67 -11.61 9.08
CA ILE A 50 1.75 -11.81 7.97
C ILE A 50 2.23 -11.00 6.76
N VAL A 51 2.17 -11.62 5.59
CA VAL A 51 2.52 -11.03 4.30
C VAL A 51 1.30 -11.14 3.40
N ILE A 52 0.80 -10.00 2.94
CA ILE A 52 -0.37 -9.89 2.09
C ILE A 52 0.09 -9.35 0.74
N GLY A 53 -0.34 -10.01 -0.31
CA GLY A 53 -0.03 -9.55 -1.65
C GLY A 53 -0.82 -8.30 -2.04
N LEU A 54 -0.14 -7.38 -2.74
CA LEU A 54 -0.66 -6.09 -3.17
C LEU A 54 -0.70 -6.08 -4.70
N PRO A 55 -1.89 -6.23 -5.31
CA PRO A 55 -2.02 -6.20 -6.76
C PRO A 55 -1.80 -4.77 -7.25
N ILE A 56 -0.71 -4.54 -7.97
CA ILE A 56 -0.38 -3.27 -8.62
C ILE A 56 -0.48 -3.48 -10.13
N SER A 57 -1.00 -2.47 -10.85
CA SER A 57 -1.10 -2.55 -12.31
C SER A 57 0.29 -2.55 -12.96
N MET A 58 0.41 -3.04 -14.20
CA MET A 58 1.67 -2.95 -14.95
C MET A 58 2.17 -1.51 -15.15
N SER A 59 1.28 -0.52 -15.03
CA SER A 59 1.65 0.89 -15.08
C SER A 59 2.18 1.45 -13.76
N GLY A 60 2.25 0.63 -12.71
CA GLY A 60 2.58 1.04 -11.34
C GLY A 60 1.44 1.73 -10.60
N ARG A 61 0.37 2.15 -11.29
CA ARG A 61 -0.78 2.83 -10.66
C ARG A 61 -1.56 1.90 -9.73
N PHE A 62 -2.00 2.46 -8.61
CA PHE A 62 -2.94 1.82 -7.70
C PHE A 62 -4.34 1.78 -8.32
N SER A 63 -5.03 0.68 -8.07
CA SER A 63 -6.35 0.37 -8.62
C SER A 63 -7.34 0.02 -7.51
N GLU A 64 -8.60 -0.19 -7.86
CA GLU A 64 -9.61 -0.59 -6.87
C GLU A 64 -9.24 -1.90 -6.16
N SER A 65 -8.63 -2.87 -6.86
CA SER A 65 -8.14 -4.11 -6.22
C SER A 65 -7.00 -3.83 -5.23
N THR A 66 -6.10 -2.90 -5.56
CA THR A 66 -5.04 -2.42 -4.65
C THR A 66 -5.67 -1.88 -3.37
N LEU A 67 -6.66 -0.99 -3.49
CA LEU A 67 -7.33 -0.38 -2.34
C LEU A 67 -8.09 -1.40 -1.48
N ARG A 68 -8.72 -2.40 -2.11
CA ARG A 68 -9.38 -3.50 -1.39
C ARG A 68 -8.37 -4.36 -0.62
N ALA A 69 -7.21 -4.66 -1.19
CA ALA A 69 -6.14 -5.41 -0.52
C ALA A 69 -5.57 -4.62 0.67
N VAL A 70 -5.35 -3.31 0.52
CA VAL A 70 -4.92 -2.43 1.62
C VAL A 70 -5.96 -2.41 2.74
N SER A 71 -7.25 -2.23 2.41
CA SER A 71 -8.31 -2.24 3.41
C SER A 71 -8.44 -3.60 4.10
N PHE A 72 -8.20 -4.69 3.40
CA PHE A 72 -8.13 -6.03 3.99
C PHE A 72 -6.94 -6.12 4.95
N ALA A 73 -5.76 -5.63 4.57
CA ALA A 73 -4.56 -5.64 5.40
C ALA A 73 -4.73 -4.84 6.70
N GLU A 74 -5.39 -3.68 6.66
CA GLU A 74 -5.77 -2.94 7.88
C GLU A 74 -6.67 -3.75 8.81
N LYS A 75 -7.66 -4.47 8.24
CA LYS A 75 -8.55 -5.35 9.03
C LYS A 75 -7.83 -6.57 9.59
N VAL A 76 -6.79 -7.06 8.93
CA VAL A 76 -5.93 -8.13 9.44
C VAL A 76 -5.05 -7.59 10.55
N LYS A 77 -4.44 -6.41 10.37
CA LYS A 77 -3.61 -5.77 11.38
C LYS A 77 -4.36 -5.53 12.68
N SER A 78 -5.63 -5.11 12.63
CA SER A 78 -6.43 -4.87 13.85
C SER A 78 -6.80 -6.13 14.65
N ILE A 79 -6.62 -7.33 14.07
CA ILE A 79 -6.87 -8.61 14.76
C ILE A 79 -5.57 -9.39 14.99
N PHE A 80 -4.43 -8.90 14.50
CA PHE A 80 -3.13 -9.56 14.58
C PHE A 80 -2.09 -8.64 15.23
N PRO A 81 -1.59 -8.98 16.43
CA PRO A 81 -0.67 -8.10 17.15
C PRO A 81 0.71 -7.99 16.48
N GLY A 82 1.11 -8.99 15.68
CA GLY A 82 2.40 -9.00 14.99
C GLY A 82 2.46 -8.05 13.79
N ARG A 83 3.55 -8.13 13.02
CA ARG A 83 3.76 -7.28 11.85
C ARG A 83 2.96 -7.79 10.65
N VAL A 84 2.35 -6.87 9.92
CA VAL A 84 1.65 -7.15 8.67
C VAL A 84 2.32 -6.34 7.56
N PHE A 85 2.71 -7.01 6.49
CA PHE A 85 3.33 -6.38 5.32
C PHE A 85 2.45 -6.54 4.08
N LEU A 86 2.39 -5.50 3.27
CA LEU A 86 1.94 -5.54 1.89
C LEU A 86 3.15 -5.73 0.97
N VAL A 87 3.03 -6.56 -0.06
CA VAL A 87 4.11 -6.84 -1.01
C VAL A 87 3.62 -6.72 -2.44
N ASP A 88 4.34 -5.97 -3.26
CA ASP A 88 4.05 -5.81 -4.69
C ASP A 88 4.07 -7.16 -5.44
N GLU A 89 2.97 -7.48 -6.11
CA GLU A 89 2.79 -8.71 -6.89
C GLU A 89 3.16 -8.61 -8.38
N THR A 90 3.54 -7.43 -8.89
CA THR A 90 3.74 -7.21 -10.34
C THR A 90 4.65 -8.25 -11.01
N LEU A 91 5.74 -8.65 -10.35
CA LEU A 91 6.69 -9.67 -10.82
C LEU A 91 6.10 -11.08 -10.97
N THR A 92 5.02 -11.39 -10.26
CA THR A 92 4.43 -12.74 -10.23
C THR A 92 3.35 -12.93 -11.29
N THR A 93 2.73 -11.83 -11.72
CA THR A 93 1.61 -11.83 -12.68
C THR A 93 1.99 -12.45 -14.02
N GLU A 94 3.23 -12.26 -14.48
CA GLU A 94 3.70 -12.81 -15.75
C GLU A 94 3.95 -14.32 -15.65
N THR A 95 4.65 -14.75 -14.59
CA THR A 95 4.95 -16.16 -14.33
C THR A 95 3.68 -16.98 -14.09
N ALA A 96 2.74 -16.44 -13.31
CA ALA A 96 1.46 -17.10 -13.02
C ALA A 96 0.57 -17.22 -14.27
N ARG A 97 0.58 -16.22 -15.17
CA ARG A 97 -0.12 -16.30 -16.46
C ARG A 97 0.44 -17.41 -17.35
N ARG A 98 1.78 -17.51 -17.46
CA ARG A 98 2.44 -18.55 -18.26
C ARG A 98 2.12 -19.96 -17.73
N LEU A 99 2.23 -20.16 -16.42
CA LEU A 99 1.89 -21.44 -15.79
C LEU A 99 0.41 -21.79 -15.95
N SER A 100 -0.49 -20.81 -15.86
CA SER A 100 -1.93 -21.04 -16.06
C SER A 100 -2.28 -21.45 -17.50
N SER A 101 -1.55 -20.98 -18.52
CA SER A 101 -1.76 -21.41 -19.90
C SER A 101 -1.25 -22.83 -20.17
N GLU A 102 -0.26 -23.29 -19.42
CA GLU A 102 0.36 -24.61 -19.60
C GLU A 102 -0.33 -25.72 -18.79
N ALA A 103 -0.92 -25.40 -17.64
CA ALA A 103 -1.38 -26.39 -16.65
C ALA A 103 -2.90 -26.75 -16.69
N GLY A 104 -3.70 -26.14 -17.57
CA GLY A 104 -5.12 -26.50 -17.78
C GLY A 104 -6.07 -26.18 -16.59
N GLN A 105 -7.28 -26.77 -16.59
CA GLN A 105 -8.35 -26.43 -15.63
C GLN A 105 -8.04 -26.76 -14.16
N ASP A 106 -7.21 -27.76 -13.89
CA ASP A 106 -6.86 -28.17 -12.52
C ASP A 106 -6.01 -27.13 -11.78
N PHE A 107 -5.23 -26.33 -12.52
CA PHE A 107 -4.42 -25.26 -11.94
C PHE A 107 -5.29 -24.15 -11.32
N SER A 108 -6.49 -23.90 -11.84
CA SER A 108 -7.40 -22.86 -11.30
C SER A 108 -7.81 -23.12 -9.84
N LYS A 109 -7.84 -24.37 -9.41
CA LYS A 109 -8.17 -24.75 -8.02
C LYS A 109 -7.01 -24.49 -7.06
N VAL A 110 -5.79 -24.61 -7.54
CA VAL A 110 -4.55 -24.48 -6.75
C VAL A 110 -3.93 -23.07 -6.86
N ARG A 111 -4.37 -22.29 -7.86
CA ARG A 111 -3.84 -20.97 -8.19
C ARG A 111 -3.71 -20.06 -6.97
N ASP A 112 -4.77 -19.91 -6.18
CA ASP A 112 -4.78 -18.95 -5.06
C ASP A 112 -3.74 -19.34 -3.99
N VAL A 113 -3.55 -20.64 -3.74
CA VAL A 113 -2.49 -21.14 -2.83
C VAL A 113 -1.10 -20.93 -3.43
N PHE A 114 -0.95 -21.12 -4.73
CA PHE A 114 0.31 -20.86 -5.42
C PHE A 114 0.70 -19.37 -5.39
N SER A 115 -0.26 -18.46 -5.58
CA SER A 115 -0.06 -17.01 -5.41
C SER A 115 0.46 -16.69 -4.01
N ALA A 116 -0.15 -17.26 -2.97
CA ALA A 116 0.29 -17.06 -1.58
C ALA A 116 1.74 -17.51 -1.34
N ILE A 117 2.19 -18.58 -2.00
CA ILE A 117 3.60 -19.01 -1.98
C ILE A 117 4.51 -17.97 -2.66
N GLN A 118 4.11 -17.46 -3.83
CA GLN A 118 4.91 -16.47 -4.55
C GLN A 118 5.04 -15.16 -3.77
N ILE A 119 3.97 -14.73 -3.09
CA ILE A 119 3.98 -13.57 -2.19
C ILE A 119 5.05 -13.72 -1.10
N LEU A 120 5.13 -14.89 -0.46
CA LEU A 120 6.15 -15.16 0.56
C LEU A 120 7.57 -15.16 -0.01
N ARG A 121 7.76 -15.70 -1.21
CA ARG A 121 9.06 -15.70 -1.90
C ARG A 121 9.52 -14.29 -2.26
N ASN A 122 8.61 -13.48 -2.81
CA ASN A 122 8.88 -12.09 -3.14
C ASN A 122 9.24 -11.27 -1.91
N TYR A 123 8.54 -11.51 -0.81
CA TYR A 123 8.84 -10.87 0.46
C TYR A 123 10.26 -11.20 0.96
N SER A 124 10.65 -12.47 0.87
CA SER A 124 11.98 -12.93 1.31
C SER A 124 13.11 -12.53 0.37
N SER A 125 12.86 -12.43 -0.95
CA SER A 125 13.91 -12.09 -1.93
C SER A 125 14.36 -10.64 -1.84
N GLY A 126 13.53 -9.75 -1.28
CA GLY A 126 13.79 -8.31 -1.20
C GLY A 126 13.72 -7.58 -2.54
N MET A 127 13.32 -8.26 -3.62
CA MET A 127 13.22 -7.69 -4.96
C MET A 127 11.94 -6.88 -5.18
N SER A 128 10.92 -7.12 -4.37
CA SER A 128 9.61 -6.45 -4.46
C SER A 128 9.50 -5.33 -3.44
N LYS A 129 8.84 -4.23 -3.82
CA LYS A 129 8.47 -3.18 -2.87
C LYS A 129 7.56 -3.77 -1.78
N LYS A 130 7.77 -3.32 -0.55
CA LYS A 130 6.98 -3.75 0.61
C LYS A 130 6.64 -2.59 1.52
N TRP A 131 5.48 -2.67 2.15
CA TRP A 131 4.98 -1.64 3.06
C TRP A 131 4.50 -2.31 4.35
N GLU A 132 4.97 -1.83 5.50
CA GLU A 132 4.41 -2.25 6.79
C GLU A 132 3.07 -1.56 7.02
N VAL A 133 2.06 -2.32 7.41
CA VAL A 133 0.74 -1.80 7.77
C VAL A 133 0.80 -1.26 9.19
N LYS A 134 0.54 0.05 9.34
CA LYS A 134 0.59 0.75 10.62
C LYS A 134 -0.82 1.07 11.12
N GLU A 135 -1.08 0.93 12.41
CA GLU A 135 -2.35 1.34 13.02
C GLU A 135 -2.37 2.85 13.28
N GLU A 136 -1.22 3.38 13.70
CA GLU A 136 -1.03 4.79 14.00
C GLU A 136 -0.05 5.41 13.00
N ARG A 137 -0.34 6.64 12.59
CA ARG A 137 0.55 7.45 11.75
C ARG A 137 0.68 8.84 12.34
N GLY A 138 1.78 9.51 12.04
CA GLY A 138 2.01 10.88 12.51
C GLY A 138 1.01 11.86 11.90
N VAL A 139 0.79 12.98 12.58
CA VAL A 139 -0.01 14.11 12.13
C VAL A 139 0.92 15.22 11.65
N CYS A 140 0.62 15.82 10.50
CA CYS A 140 1.26 17.07 10.07
C CYS A 140 0.59 18.22 10.84
N ARG A 141 1.31 18.82 11.80
CA ARG A 141 0.79 19.89 12.69
C ARG A 141 1.24 21.29 12.28
N ASP A 142 2.42 21.40 11.68
CA ASP A 142 3.05 22.69 11.39
C ASP A 142 2.81 23.13 9.94
N LEU A 143 1.62 22.91 9.38
CA LEU A 143 1.30 23.44 8.06
C LEU A 143 1.20 24.97 8.17
N PRO A 144 2.09 25.75 7.52
CA PRO A 144 2.02 27.20 7.62
C PRO A 144 0.73 27.70 6.98
N ARG A 145 0.31 28.91 7.38
CA ARG A 145 -0.86 29.55 6.78
C ARG A 145 -0.58 29.81 5.30
N LEU A 146 -1.27 29.06 4.44
CA LEU A 146 -1.19 29.22 3.00
C LEU A 146 -2.16 30.33 2.55
N ALA A 147 -1.86 30.99 1.43
CA ALA A 147 -2.79 31.95 0.86
C ALA A 147 -4.03 31.21 0.33
N SER A 148 -5.22 31.79 0.52
CA SER A 148 -6.52 31.16 0.22
C SER A 148 -6.59 30.52 -1.17
N GLU A 149 -6.07 31.19 -2.19
CA GLU A 149 -6.20 30.77 -3.59
C GLU A 149 -5.02 29.91 -4.10
N SER A 150 -4.05 29.58 -3.23
CA SER A 150 -2.87 28.81 -3.64
C SER A 150 -3.24 27.37 -4.01
N ARG A 151 -2.81 26.93 -5.20
CA ARG A 151 -2.86 25.53 -5.61
C ARG A 151 -1.76 24.77 -4.90
N VAL A 152 -2.14 23.86 -4.01
CA VAL A 152 -1.20 23.14 -3.14
C VAL A 152 -1.04 21.70 -3.60
N LEU A 153 0.20 21.21 -3.64
CA LEU A 153 0.52 19.79 -3.78
C LEU A 153 1.09 19.25 -2.47
N PHE A 154 0.47 18.23 -1.88
CA PHE A 154 1.12 17.42 -0.84
C PHE A 154 1.96 16.33 -1.51
N TYR A 155 3.28 16.49 -1.44
CA TYR A 155 4.25 15.58 -2.02
C TYR A 155 4.73 14.57 -0.98
N ARG A 156 4.40 13.29 -1.21
CA ARG A 156 4.73 12.13 -0.36
C ARG A 156 4.45 12.35 1.14
N PRO A 157 3.23 12.77 1.52
CA PRO A 157 2.87 12.94 2.93
C PRO A 157 2.99 11.61 3.71
N ARG A 158 3.43 11.67 4.97
CA ARG A 158 3.58 10.47 5.82
C ARG A 158 2.25 9.89 6.29
N SER A 159 1.20 10.71 6.29
CA SER A 159 -0.18 10.32 6.59
C SER A 159 -1.19 11.26 5.94
N ALA A 160 -2.47 10.87 5.95
CA ALA A 160 -3.55 11.75 5.53
C ALA A 160 -4.04 12.68 6.67
N MET A 161 -3.46 12.60 7.87
CA MET A 161 -3.77 13.47 9.00
C MET A 161 -2.93 14.73 8.91
N ILE A 162 -3.51 15.76 8.32
CA ILE A 162 -2.90 17.07 8.08
C ILE A 162 -3.80 18.11 8.74
N GLU A 163 -3.29 18.80 9.75
CA GLU A 163 -3.99 19.92 10.39
C GLU A 163 -4.09 21.09 9.41
N GLY A 164 -5.26 21.74 9.37
CA GLY A 164 -5.54 22.83 8.44
C GLY A 164 -5.86 22.39 7.00
N LEU A 165 -5.90 21.08 6.70
CA LEU A 165 -6.30 20.59 5.37
C LEU A 165 -7.71 21.08 4.97
N ASP A 166 -8.65 21.09 5.91
CA ASP A 166 -10.02 21.55 5.70
C ASP A 166 -10.13 23.08 5.54
N CYS A 167 -9.04 23.82 5.77
CA CYS A 167 -8.98 25.27 5.61
C CYS A 167 -8.51 25.72 4.22
N LEU A 168 -8.15 24.79 3.33
CA LEU A 168 -7.78 25.10 1.96
C LEU A 168 -9.03 25.38 1.12
N GLU A 169 -9.03 26.47 0.34
CA GLU A 169 -10.16 26.80 -0.54
C GLU A 169 -10.14 26.01 -1.85
N THR A 170 -8.95 25.59 -2.30
CA THR A 170 -8.77 24.74 -3.49
C THR A 170 -8.52 23.29 -3.08
N GLU A 171 -9.08 22.34 -3.82
CA GLU A 171 -8.75 20.91 -3.65
C GLU A 171 -7.25 20.70 -3.93
N PRO A 172 -6.46 20.24 -2.96
CA PRO A 172 -5.03 20.11 -3.15
C PRO A 172 -4.71 18.83 -3.95
N GLY A 173 -3.64 18.89 -4.73
CA GLY A 173 -3.01 17.70 -5.30
C GLY A 173 -2.38 16.85 -4.21
N VAL A 174 -2.34 15.53 -4.40
CA VAL A 174 -1.66 14.60 -3.49
C VAL A 174 -0.91 13.56 -4.31
N LEU A 175 0.41 13.51 -4.15
CA LEU A 175 1.25 12.43 -4.66
C LEU A 175 1.68 11.56 -3.50
N VAL A 176 1.32 10.27 -3.51
CA VAL A 176 1.64 9.35 -2.42
C VAL A 176 1.87 7.93 -2.90
N GLU A 177 3.02 7.37 -2.53
CA GLU A 177 3.46 6.02 -2.92
C GLU A 177 3.20 4.97 -1.83
N ASP A 178 2.85 5.39 -0.62
CA ASP A 178 2.40 4.50 0.44
C ASP A 178 0.92 4.15 0.22
N PRO A 179 0.57 2.87 0.02
CA PRO A 179 -0.77 2.46 -0.34
C PRO A 179 -1.78 2.63 0.81
N GLN A 180 -1.34 2.61 2.07
CA GLN A 180 -2.21 2.87 3.23
C GLN A 180 -2.55 4.36 3.35
N VAL A 181 -1.57 5.23 3.10
CA VAL A 181 -1.80 6.68 3.06
C VAL A 181 -2.66 7.05 1.86
N PHE A 182 -2.40 6.46 0.70
CA PHE A 182 -3.23 6.63 -0.50
C PHE A 182 -4.70 6.29 -0.20
N LEU A 183 -4.97 5.12 0.38
CA LEU A 183 -6.34 4.73 0.77
C LEU A 183 -6.96 5.71 1.76
N SER A 184 -6.17 6.26 2.68
CA SER A 184 -6.65 7.24 3.66
C SER A 184 -7.12 8.54 2.99
N PHE A 185 -6.41 9.03 1.97
CA PHE A 185 -6.85 10.17 1.17
C PHE A 185 -8.10 9.86 0.33
N VAL A 186 -8.16 8.69 -0.29
CA VAL A 186 -9.37 8.25 -1.03
C VAL A 186 -10.60 8.22 -0.11
N ARG A 187 -10.45 7.74 1.13
CA ARG A 187 -11.54 7.74 2.13
C ARG A 187 -11.99 9.15 2.55
N LYS A 188 -11.11 10.15 2.42
CA LYS A 188 -11.43 11.57 2.62
C LYS A 188 -12.09 12.22 1.38
N GLY A 189 -12.35 11.45 0.32
CA GLY A 189 -12.97 11.94 -0.91
C GLY A 189 -11.99 12.58 -1.90
N MET A 190 -10.68 12.51 -1.63
CA MET A 190 -9.64 13.11 -2.47
C MET A 190 -9.18 12.14 -3.56
N LYS A 191 -8.48 12.68 -4.57
CA LYS A 191 -7.98 11.93 -5.74
C LYS A 191 -6.44 11.92 -5.78
N PRO A 192 -5.78 11.16 -4.91
CA PRO A 192 -4.32 11.05 -4.94
C PRO A 192 -3.83 10.32 -6.20
N VAL A 193 -2.60 10.61 -6.59
CA VAL A 193 -1.83 9.85 -7.58
C VAL A 193 -0.62 9.21 -6.90
N ASN A 194 -0.08 8.14 -7.48
CA ASN A 194 1.06 7.41 -6.92
C ASN A 194 2.26 7.32 -7.88
N ILE A 195 2.20 8.03 -9.00
CA ILE A 195 3.24 8.10 -10.03
C ILE A 195 3.65 9.56 -10.17
N VAL A 196 4.95 9.84 -10.01
CA VAL A 196 5.50 11.20 -10.09
C VAL A 196 5.22 11.83 -11.46
N ASP A 197 5.37 11.06 -12.53
CA ASP A 197 5.14 11.51 -13.91
C ASP A 197 3.68 11.92 -14.21
N ASP A 198 2.73 11.58 -13.32
CA ASP A 198 1.33 12.01 -13.45
C ASP A 198 1.11 13.43 -12.86
N ILE A 199 2.15 14.05 -12.30
CA ILE A 199 2.10 15.40 -11.71
C ILE A 199 2.72 16.43 -12.65
N ASP A 200 1.95 17.45 -13.01
CA ASP A 200 2.48 18.69 -13.56
C ASP A 200 2.81 19.65 -12.39
N PHE A 201 4.07 19.68 -11.98
CA PHE A 201 4.53 20.54 -10.89
C PHE A 201 4.32 22.04 -11.15
N SER A 202 4.29 22.47 -12.42
CA SER A 202 4.08 23.88 -12.79
C SER A 202 2.63 24.33 -12.55
N SER A 203 1.71 23.39 -12.35
CA SER A 203 0.30 23.66 -12.05
C SER A 203 0.04 24.00 -10.57
N TYR A 204 1.06 23.97 -9.72
CA TYR A 204 0.96 24.27 -8.29
C TYR A 204 1.74 25.54 -7.95
N ASP A 205 1.25 26.27 -6.96
CA ASP A 205 1.92 27.44 -6.41
C ASP A 205 2.78 27.05 -5.19
N ILE A 206 2.36 26.01 -4.47
CA ILE A 206 3.01 25.52 -3.26
C ILE A 206 3.12 24.00 -3.29
N ILE A 207 4.30 23.48 -2.94
CA ILE A 207 4.54 22.05 -2.73
C ILE A 207 4.90 21.85 -1.25
N VAL A 208 4.13 21.02 -0.57
CA VAL A 208 4.35 20.65 0.82
C VAL A 208 5.04 19.29 0.87
N ILE A 209 6.23 19.24 1.45
CA ILE A 209 7.05 18.04 1.65
C ILE A 209 7.17 17.71 3.14
N ALA A 210 7.59 16.50 3.49
CA ALA A 210 7.99 16.23 4.87
C ALA A 210 9.37 16.82 5.15
N CYS A 211 9.58 17.30 6.39
CA CYS A 211 10.87 17.82 6.82
C CYS A 211 12.03 16.83 6.54
N GLY A 212 13.06 17.32 5.84
CA GLY A 212 14.23 16.53 5.45
C GLY A 212 14.05 15.61 4.23
N GLU A 213 12.92 15.64 3.54
CA GLU A 213 12.76 15.02 2.22
C GLU A 213 13.22 15.97 1.12
N GLU A 214 13.59 15.43 -0.04
CA GLU A 214 13.88 16.20 -1.25
C GLU A 214 12.84 15.90 -2.34
N LEU A 215 12.67 16.83 -3.27
CA LEU A 215 11.93 16.58 -4.51
C LEU A 215 12.83 15.81 -5.48
N ASP A 216 12.35 14.69 -6.01
CA ASP A 216 13.16 13.81 -6.85
C ASP A 216 13.56 14.51 -8.16
N GLY A 217 14.87 14.72 -8.36
CA GLY A 217 15.54 14.79 -9.67
C GLY A 217 15.21 15.94 -10.63
N MET A 218 14.08 16.63 -10.51
CA MET A 218 13.72 17.78 -11.33
C MET A 218 12.63 18.57 -10.64
N VAL A 219 12.99 19.73 -10.12
CA VAL A 219 12.48 20.93 -10.75
C VAL A 219 13.66 21.91 -10.77
N ASP A 220 14.17 22.25 -11.96
CA ASP A 220 14.83 23.53 -12.17
C ASP A 220 13.76 24.59 -11.87
N LEU A 221 13.47 24.82 -10.59
CA LEU A 221 12.69 25.95 -10.13
C LEU A 221 13.64 27.11 -10.40
N ASN A 222 13.62 27.60 -11.65
CA ASN A 222 13.91 29.00 -11.89
C ASN A 222 13.10 29.81 -10.86
N SER A 223 13.47 31.06 -10.62
CA SER A 223 12.83 31.97 -9.67
C SER A 223 11.29 32.17 -9.81
N GLU A 224 10.63 31.45 -10.72
CA GLU A 224 9.18 31.43 -11.02
C GLU A 224 8.47 30.10 -10.67
N GLY A 225 9.17 29.08 -10.13
CA GLY A 225 8.56 27.80 -9.78
C GLY A 225 7.79 27.78 -8.45
N PRO A 226 7.03 26.71 -8.13
CA PRO A 226 6.32 26.58 -6.86
C PRO A 226 7.21 26.78 -5.65
N GLN A 227 6.65 27.41 -4.61
CA GLN A 227 7.29 27.49 -3.31
C GLN A 227 7.28 26.11 -2.64
N VAL A 228 8.44 25.64 -2.19
CA VAL A 228 8.56 24.40 -1.42
C VAL A 228 8.51 24.71 0.08
N ILE A 229 7.66 24.00 0.80
CA ILE A 229 7.45 24.16 2.24
C ILE A 229 7.56 22.79 2.91
N GLU A 230 8.22 22.75 4.06
CA GLU A 230 8.30 21.55 4.88
C GLU A 230 7.18 21.51 5.92
N CYS A 231 6.62 20.32 6.14
CA CYS A 231 5.76 20.03 7.30
C CYS A 231 6.44 19.03 8.26
N SER A 232 6.34 19.33 9.56
CA SER A 232 6.70 18.42 10.65
C SER A 232 5.62 17.35 10.85
N TRP A 233 6.02 16.08 10.83
CA TRP A 233 5.14 14.95 11.11
C TRP A 233 5.45 14.38 12.49
N LEU A 234 4.55 14.60 13.45
CA LEU A 234 4.72 14.17 14.84
C LEU A 234 3.71 13.08 15.18
N ASN A 235 4.08 12.13 16.04
CA ASN A 235 3.12 11.16 16.55
C ASN A 235 2.09 11.89 17.44
N GLY A 236 0.83 11.50 17.27
CA GLY A 236 -0.36 12.10 17.90
C GLY A 236 -0.28 12.11 19.41
#